data_AF-A0A9E0ASX9-F1
#
_entry.id   AF-A0A9E0ASX9-F1
#
_cell.length_a   1.000
_cell.length_b   1.000
_cell.length_c   1.000
_cell.angle_alpha   90.00
_cell.angle_beta   90.00
_cell.angle_gamma   90.00
#
_symmetry.space_group_name_H-M   'P 1'
#
loop_
_entity.id
_entity.type
_entity.pdbx_description
1 polymer ?
#
loop_
_entity_poly.entity_id
_entity_poly.type
_entity_poly.pdbx_seq_one_letter_code
_entity_poly.pdbx_strand_id
1 'polypeptide(L)'
;LSDPDETAWKIVAESYAALDSVLQFERMLGSRYPEDKKYAYENRGNQVVRVYSAGYSDNYHRLLDGQVERRMQQAIRRVAAFWYTAWLEAGQPDLPIDGTELPALPEEKTAEVIPVRGCE
;
A
#
# COMPACT_ATOMS: atom_id res chain seq x y z
N LEU A 1 -6.87 17.23 3.28
CA LEU A 1 -5.62 17.34 4.05
C LEU A 1 -5.20 18.80 3.99
N SER A 2 -4.72 19.37 5.09
CA SER A 2 -4.22 20.75 5.10
C SER A 2 -2.81 20.88 4.53
N ASP A 3 -1.93 19.93 4.87
CA ASP A 3 -0.58 19.81 4.33
C ASP A 3 -0.36 18.35 3.88
N PRO A 4 -0.35 18.07 2.56
CA PRO A 4 -0.14 16.73 2.04
C PRO A 4 1.29 16.22 2.26
N ASP A 5 2.30 17.10 2.25
CA ASP A 5 3.71 16.74 2.35
C ASP A 5 4.08 16.34 3.78
N GLU A 6 3.66 17.14 4.77
CA GLU A 6 3.82 16.78 6.19
C GLU A 6 3.12 15.46 6.49
N THR A 7 1.92 15.27 5.94
CA THR A 7 1.16 14.04 6.14
C THR A 7 1.87 12.84 5.52
N ALA A 8 2.47 12.98 4.34
CA ALA A 8 3.26 11.91 3.71
C ALA A 8 4.42 11.48 4.60
N TRP A 9 5.21 12.42 5.13
CA TRP A 9 6.32 12.12 6.03
C TRP A 9 5.87 11.47 7.33
N LYS A 10 4.75 11.92 7.90
CA LYS A 10 4.15 11.29 9.08
C LYS A 10 3.77 9.83 8.82
N ILE A 11 3.19 9.53 7.65
CA ILE A 11 2.83 8.16 7.25
C ILE A 11 4.08 7.27 7.17
N VAL A 12 5.18 7.79 6.64
CA VAL A 12 6.46 7.07 6.56
C VAL A 12 6.99 6.77 7.96
N ALA A 13 7.04 7.77 8.85
CA ALA A 13 7.52 7.61 10.21
C ALA A 13 6.70 6.57 11.01
N GLU A 14 5.37 6.60 10.88
CA GLU A 14 4.49 5.60 11.50
C GLU A 14 4.68 4.20 10.93
N SER A 15 4.95 4.08 9.62
CA SER A 15 5.27 2.79 8.99
C SER A 15 6.58 2.22 9.54
N TYR A 16 7.57 3.08 9.70
CA TYR A 16 8.87 2.71 10.22
C TYR A 16 8.80 2.25 11.69
N ALA A 17 7.99 2.91 12.51
CA ALA A 17 7.78 2.50 13.91
C ALA A 17 7.25 1.07 14.06
N ALA A 18 6.52 0.55 13.06
CA ALA A 18 6.00 -0.81 13.02
C ALA A 18 7.04 -1.88 12.65
N LEU A 19 8.22 -1.49 12.15
CA LEU A 19 9.28 -2.40 11.71
C LEU A 19 9.80 -3.27 12.86
N ASP A 20 9.92 -2.68 14.05
CA ASP A 20 10.45 -3.37 15.23
C ASP A 20 9.63 -4.62 15.56
N SER A 21 8.31 -4.49 15.63
CA SER A 21 7.40 -5.61 15.90
C SER A 21 7.50 -6.70 14.84
N VAL A 22 7.57 -6.31 13.56
CA VAL A 22 7.70 -7.25 12.43
C VAL A 22 8.99 -8.08 12.56
N LEU A 23 10.13 -7.43 12.69
CA LEU A 23 11.42 -8.12 12.74
C LEU A 23 11.63 -8.89 14.05
N GLN A 24 11.20 -8.34 15.19
CA GLN A 24 11.32 -9.01 16.47
C GLN A 24 10.46 -10.28 16.53
N PHE A 25 9.20 -10.22 16.07
CA PHE A 25 8.33 -11.40 16.08
C PHE A 25 8.78 -12.45 15.07
N GLU A 26 9.29 -12.05 13.89
CA GLU A 26 9.85 -12.98 12.91
C GLU A 26 11.06 -13.73 13.48
N ARG A 27 11.98 -13.01 14.12
CA ARG A 27 13.15 -13.60 14.79
C ARG A 27 12.75 -14.48 15.97
N MET A 28 11.79 -14.06 16.78
CA MET A 28 11.30 -14.81 17.93
C MET A 28 10.63 -16.12 17.51
N LEU A 29 9.75 -16.07 16.52
CA LEU A 29 9.07 -17.25 15.98
C LEU A 29 10.08 -18.18 15.32
N GLY A 30 10.97 -17.64 14.49
CA GLY A 30 12.02 -18.40 13.82
C GLY A 30 12.95 -19.16 14.77
N SER A 31 13.20 -18.63 15.97
CA SER A 31 14.02 -19.30 16.99
C SER A 31 13.31 -20.44 17.71
N ARG A 32 11.97 -20.43 17.73
CA ARG A 32 11.13 -21.43 18.42
C ARG A 32 10.59 -22.48 17.46
N TYR A 33 10.47 -22.15 16.18
CA TYR A 33 9.83 -23.00 15.19
C TYR A 33 10.81 -24.07 14.67
N PRO A 34 10.36 -25.32 14.48
CA PRO A 34 11.17 -26.37 13.87
C PRO A 34 11.64 -25.99 12.45
N GLU A 35 12.93 -26.10 12.15
CA GLU A 35 13.48 -25.75 10.83
C GLU A 35 12.87 -26.60 9.70
N ASP A 36 12.60 -27.87 9.97
CA ASP A 36 11.96 -28.84 9.07
C ASP A 36 10.54 -28.43 8.68
N LYS A 37 9.85 -27.65 9.53
CA LYS A 37 8.47 -27.20 9.30
C LYS A 37 8.39 -25.74 8.87
N LYS A 38 9.48 -24.97 8.91
CA LYS A 38 9.48 -23.54 8.59
C LYS A 38 9.16 -23.28 7.12
N TYR A 39 9.63 -24.15 6.24
CA TYR A 39 9.47 -24.01 4.80
C TYR A 39 8.64 -25.16 4.20
N ALA A 40 7.90 -24.85 3.14
CA ALA A 40 7.22 -25.79 2.29
C ALA A 40 7.71 -25.63 0.84
N TYR A 41 7.62 -26.69 0.05
CA TYR A 41 7.95 -26.64 -1.37
C TYR A 41 6.65 -26.66 -2.17
N GLU A 42 6.42 -25.59 -2.92
CA GLU A 42 5.27 -25.47 -3.81
C GLU A 42 5.72 -25.51 -5.26
N ASN A 43 4.96 -26.19 -6.12
CA ASN A 43 5.21 -26.19 -7.55
C ASN A 43 4.43 -25.05 -8.21
N ARG A 44 5.14 -24.00 -8.65
CA ARG A 44 4.58 -22.93 -9.48
C ARG A 44 4.95 -23.19 -10.93
N GLY A 45 4.04 -23.86 -11.65
CA GLY A 45 4.21 -24.22 -13.05
C GLY A 45 5.29 -25.27 -13.23
N ASN A 46 6.46 -24.87 -13.74
CA ASN A 46 7.61 -25.75 -13.99
C ASN A 46 8.74 -25.58 -12.95
N GLN A 47 8.53 -24.79 -11.90
CA GLN A 47 9.55 -24.49 -10.88
C GLN A 47 9.04 -24.85 -9.48
N VAL A 48 9.86 -25.60 -8.74
CA VAL A 48 9.64 -25.86 -7.32
C VAL A 48 10.27 -24.72 -6.52
N VAL A 49 9.45 -23.95 -5.82
CA VAL A 49 9.87 -22.80 -5.02
C VAL A 49 9.76 -23.13 -3.54
N ARG A 50 10.78 -22.77 -2.77
CA ARG A 50 10.75 -22.84 -1.30
C ARG A 50 10.00 -21.62 -0.75
N VAL A 51 8.85 -21.86 -0.14
CA VAL A 51 7.99 -20.83 0.49
C VAL A 51 7.90 -21.06 1.99
N TYR A 52 7.46 -20.06 2.76
CA TYR A 52 7.12 -20.28 4.16
C TYR A 52 5.92 -21.22 4.27
N SER A 53 5.94 -22.12 5.24
CA SER A 53 4.82 -23.03 5.45
C SER A 53 3.57 -22.27 5.94
N ALA A 54 2.40 -22.82 5.65
CA ALA A 54 1.13 -22.26 6.11
C ALA A 54 1.09 -22.13 7.64
N GLY A 55 1.53 -23.17 8.36
CA GLY A 55 1.57 -23.15 9.83
C GLY A 55 2.52 -22.11 10.42
N TYR A 56 3.67 -21.86 9.78
CA TYR A 56 4.56 -20.76 10.18
C TYR A 56 3.87 -19.41 9.98
N SER A 57 3.24 -19.22 8.82
CA SER A 57 2.57 -17.98 8.44
C SER A 57 1.38 -17.66 9.36
N ASP A 58 0.57 -18.66 9.74
CA ASP A 58 -0.56 -18.49 10.67
C ASP A 58 -0.09 -18.07 12.07
N ASN A 59 0.96 -18.70 12.59
CA ASN A 59 1.51 -18.33 13.90
C ASN A 59 2.12 -16.93 13.87
N TYR A 60 2.80 -16.57 12.79
CA TYR A 60 3.35 -15.24 12.59
C TYR A 60 2.22 -14.18 12.51
N HIS A 61 1.17 -14.47 11.76
CA HIS A 61 0.01 -13.60 11.64
C HIS A 61 -0.67 -13.34 13.00
N ARG A 62 -0.78 -14.39 13.84
CA ARG A 62 -1.29 -14.25 15.22
C ARG A 62 -0.39 -13.38 16.10
N LEU A 63 0.93 -13.47 15.98
CA LEU A 63 1.87 -12.63 16.74
C LEU A 63 1.77 -11.14 16.35
N LEU A 64 1.50 -10.86 15.07
CA LEU A 64 1.27 -9.50 14.58
C LEU A 64 -0.08 -8.91 15.02
N ASP A 65 -0.98 -9.72 15.60
CA ASP A 65 -2.23 -9.30 16.22
C ASP A 65 -3.04 -8.30 15.38
N GLY A 66 -3.33 -8.63 14.12
CA GLY A 66 -4.13 -7.78 13.23
C GLY A 66 -3.43 -6.51 12.72
N GLN A 67 -2.10 -6.40 12.87
CA GLN A 67 -1.33 -5.24 12.39
C GLN A 67 -1.48 -5.04 10.88
N VAL A 68 -1.51 -6.12 10.10
CA VAL A 68 -1.60 -6.05 8.63
C VAL A 68 -2.92 -5.40 8.20
N GLU A 69 -4.03 -5.84 8.78
CA GLU A 69 -5.38 -5.34 8.50
C GLU A 69 -5.49 -3.86 8.86
N ARG A 70 -4.99 -3.47 10.05
CA ARG A 70 -4.98 -2.07 10.48
C ARG A 70 -4.21 -1.19 9.51
N ARG A 71 -3.02 -1.63 9.06
CA ARG A 71 -2.20 -0.88 8.11
C ARG A 71 -2.85 -0.82 6.73
N MET A 72 -3.46 -1.91 6.26
CA MET A 72 -4.19 -1.94 4.99
C MET A 72 -5.36 -0.95 4.99
N GLN A 73 -6.19 -0.95 6.04
CA GLN A 73 -7.29 -0.01 6.18
C GLN A 73 -6.82 1.46 6.23
N GLN A 74 -5.71 1.72 6.93
CA GLN A 74 -5.10 3.05 6.97
C GLN A 74 -4.59 3.48 5.58
N ALA A 75 -3.95 2.57 4.84
CA ALA A 75 -3.44 2.85 3.50
C ALA A 75 -4.57 3.25 2.53
N ILE A 76 -5.66 2.49 2.52
CA ILE A 76 -6.85 2.78 1.68
C ILE A 76 -7.38 4.19 1.96
N ARG A 77 -7.58 4.53 3.24
CA ARG A 77 -8.09 5.85 3.64
C ARG A 77 -7.13 6.98 3.25
N ARG A 78 -5.83 6.78 3.44
CA ARG A 78 -4.80 7.77 3.12
C ARG A 78 -4.78 8.04 1.61
N VAL A 79 -4.69 7.01 0.79
CA VAL A 79 -4.68 7.13 -0.68
C VAL A 79 -5.94 7.84 -1.17
N ALA A 80 -7.12 7.44 -0.67
CA ALA A 80 -8.37 8.10 -1.03
C ALA A 80 -8.38 9.58 -0.65
N ALA A 81 -7.87 9.93 0.54
CA ALA A 81 -7.78 11.31 0.99
C ALA A 81 -6.80 12.14 0.13
N PHE A 82 -5.65 11.58 -0.26
CA PHE A 82 -4.69 12.23 -1.17
C PHE A 82 -5.28 12.46 -2.55
N TRP A 83 -5.96 11.46 -3.11
CA TRP A 83 -6.63 11.60 -4.40
C TRP A 83 -7.71 12.67 -4.36
N TYR A 84 -8.53 12.67 -3.31
CA TYR A 84 -9.57 13.66 -3.14
C TYR A 84 -9.01 15.08 -3.00
N THR A 85 -7.94 15.26 -2.22
CA THR A 85 -7.28 16.57 -2.14
C THR A 85 -6.69 17.00 -3.46
N ALA A 86 -6.04 16.11 -4.20
CA ALA A 86 -5.47 16.45 -5.50
C ALA A 86 -6.55 16.88 -6.50
N TRP A 87 -7.71 16.22 -6.49
CA TRP A 87 -8.85 16.61 -7.32
C TRP A 87 -9.43 17.97 -6.94
N LEU A 88 -9.54 18.26 -5.64
CA LEU A 88 -10.06 19.53 -5.15
C LEU A 88 -9.10 20.69 -5.47
N GLU A 89 -7.80 20.51 -5.25
CA GLU A 89 -6.74 21.48 -5.56
C GLU A 89 -6.58 21.72 -7.08
N ALA A 90 -6.87 20.71 -7.91
CA ALA A 90 -6.88 20.85 -9.37
C ALA A 90 -8.06 21.72 -9.90
N GLY A 91 -8.91 22.23 -9.02
CA GLY A 91 -10.02 23.11 -9.36
C GLY A 91 -11.27 22.35 -9.78
N GLN A 92 -11.76 21.46 -8.90
CA GLN A 92 -12.95 20.63 -9.13
C GLN A 92 -14.05 21.36 -9.94
N PRO A 93 -14.73 20.69 -10.88
CA PRO A 93 -15.85 21.30 -11.59
C PRO A 93 -17.04 21.53 -10.63
N ASP A 94 -17.77 22.62 -10.85
CA ASP A 94 -19.03 22.87 -10.13
C ASP A 94 -20.07 21.81 -10.55
N LEU A 95 -20.43 20.94 -9.60
CA LEU A 95 -21.43 19.89 -9.81
C LEU A 95 -22.84 20.47 -9.60
N PRO A 96 -23.71 20.50 -10.61
CA PRO A 96 -25.10 20.91 -10.43
C PRO A 96 -25.84 19.90 -9.55
N ILE A 97 -26.50 20.39 -8.50
CA ILE A 97 -27.21 19.59 -7.48
C ILE A 97 -28.44 18.88 -8.07
N ASP A 98 -28.97 19.38 -9.19
CA ASP A 98 -30.27 18.99 -9.75
C ASP A 98 -30.19 17.83 -10.79
N GLY A 99 -29.03 17.16 -10.91
CA GLY A 99 -28.86 16.02 -11.82
C GLY A 99 -28.88 16.39 -13.31
N THR A 100 -28.72 17.67 -13.64
CA THR A 100 -28.55 18.13 -15.02
C THR A 100 -27.17 17.68 -15.54
N GLU A 101 -27.13 17.20 -16.78
CA GLU A 101 -25.93 16.63 -17.39
C GLU A 101 -24.70 17.53 -17.22
N LEU A 102 -23.60 16.92 -16.75
CA LEU A 102 -22.29 17.55 -16.69
C LEU A 102 -21.93 18.08 -18.07
N PRO A 103 -21.40 19.32 -18.18
CA PRO A 103 -20.88 19.79 -19.46
C PRO A 103 -19.82 18.80 -19.94
N ALA A 104 -19.89 18.43 -21.22
CA ALA A 104 -18.93 17.52 -21.84
C ALA A 104 -17.52 18.01 -21.53
N LEU A 105 -16.67 17.11 -21.01
CA LEU A 105 -15.27 17.43 -20.73
C LEU A 105 -14.67 18.02 -22.01
N PRO A 106 -14.00 19.18 -21.94
CA PRO A 106 -13.31 19.71 -23.11
C PRO A 106 -12.37 18.63 -23.63
N GLU A 107 -12.42 18.35 -24.94
CA GLU A 107 -11.54 17.38 -25.58
C GLU A 107 -10.11 17.61 -25.10
N GLU A 108 -9.51 16.57 -24.51
CA GLU A 108 -8.15 16.64 -24.00
C GLU A 108 -7.24 17.14 -25.12
N LYS A 109 -6.73 18.37 -24.97
CA LYS A 109 -5.54 18.76 -25.74
C LYS A 109 -4.45 17.83 -25.24
N THR A 110 -4.15 16.81 -26.05
CA THR A 110 -3.07 15.85 -25.86
C THR A 110 -1.92 16.55 -25.16
N ALA A 111 -1.71 16.22 -23.88
CA ALA A 111 -0.63 16.81 -23.10
C ALA A 111 0.64 16.65 -23.93
N GLU A 112 1.29 17.76 -24.27
CA GLU A 112 2.57 17.73 -24.96
C GLU A 112 3.49 16.79 -24.17
N VAL A 113 3.94 15.74 -24.86
CA VAL A 113 4.82 14.72 -24.32
C VAL A 113 6.05 15.44 -23.76
N ILE A 114 6.15 15.55 -22.44
CA ILE A 114 7.35 16.08 -21.79
C ILE A 114 8.46 15.10 -22.17
N PRO A 115 9.49 15.52 -22.96
CA PRO A 115 10.52 14.61 -23.36
C PRO A 115 11.27 14.18 -22.11
N VAL A 116 11.17 12.89 -21.78
CA VAL A 116 11.99 12.28 -20.74
C VAL A 116 13.43 12.46 -21.20
N ARG A 117 14.17 13.37 -20.57
CA ARG A 117 15.60 13.52 -20.85
C ARG A 117 16.23 12.15 -20.60
N GLY A 118 16.74 11.53 -21.66
CA GLY A 118 17.57 10.36 -21.52
C GLY A 118 18.75 10.70 -20.60
N CYS A 119 18.99 9.86 -19.60
CA CYS A 119 20.30 9.85 -18.97
C CYS A 119 21.31 9.43 -20.04
N GLU A 120 22.23 10.34 -20.37
CA GLU A 120 23.55 9.96 -20.90
C GLU A 120 24.44 9.49 -19.74
#